data_AF-A0A830FEP0-F1
#
_entry.id   AF-A0A830FEP0-F1
#
_cell.length_a   1.000
_cell.length_b   1.000
_cell.length_c   1.000
_cell.angle_alpha   90.00
_cell.angle_beta   90.00
_cell.angle_gamma   90.00
#
_symmetry.space_group_name_H-M   'P 1'
#
loop_
_entity.id
_entity.type
_entity.pdbx_description
1 polymer ?
#
loop_
_entity_poly.entity_id
_entity_poly.type
_entity_poly.pdbx_seq_one_letter_code
_entity_poly.pdbx_strand_id
1 'polypeptide(L)'
;MSGEEHNPDFLRALIELRAQAAHDEAYREQFTRTQERFHAHLADIVADGVETGVFRDVDPERVASFLATVLSGAMFDRVTTDSDVAAATRAELHRYVDDCLLAEST
;
A
#
# COMPACT_ATOMS: atom_id res chain seq x y z
N MET A 1 -23.01 -0.09 13.92
CA MET A 1 -21.59 0.27 14.09
C MET A 1 -21.13 0.79 12.75
N SER A 2 -21.27 2.09 12.55
CA SER A 2 -20.99 2.77 11.28
C SER A 2 -19.50 2.63 10.99
N GLY A 3 -19.17 1.98 9.88
CA GLY A 3 -17.81 1.90 9.39
C GLY A 3 -17.24 3.30 9.28
N GLU A 4 -16.01 3.47 9.71
CA GLU A 4 -15.23 4.70 9.60
C GLU A 4 -15.50 5.34 8.24
N GLU A 5 -16.16 6.50 8.25
CA GLU A 5 -16.15 7.39 7.10
C GLU A 5 -14.68 7.62 6.76
N HIS A 6 -14.23 7.06 5.64
CA HIS A 6 -12.95 7.41 5.04
C HIS A 6 -12.90 8.94 4.98
N ASN A 7 -12.11 9.58 5.84
CA ASN A 7 -12.11 11.03 5.94
C ASN A 7 -11.28 11.61 4.78
N PRO A 8 -11.92 12.14 3.71
CA PRO A 8 -11.19 12.66 2.56
C PRO A 8 -10.34 13.87 2.95
N ASP A 9 -10.76 14.65 3.95
CA ASP A 9 -10.03 15.83 4.43
C ASP A 9 -8.71 15.43 5.09
N PHE A 10 -8.68 14.31 5.82
CA PHE A 10 -7.45 13.77 6.39
C PHE A 10 -6.47 13.33 5.29
N LEU A 11 -6.93 12.56 4.31
CA LEU A 11 -6.09 12.10 3.20
C LEU A 11 -5.55 13.28 2.39
N ARG A 12 -6.38 14.30 2.16
CA ARG A 12 -5.98 15.54 1.50
C ARG A 12 -4.87 16.25 2.27
N ALA A 13 -5.05 16.48 3.58
CA ALA A 13 -4.03 17.10 4.41
C ALA A 13 -2.73 16.30 4.42
N LEU A 14 -2.81 14.96 4.46
CA LEU A 14 -1.65 14.08 4.39
C LEU A 14 -0.87 14.24 3.07
N ILE A 15 -1.57 14.32 1.93
CA ILE A 15 -0.94 14.53 0.62
C ILE A 15 -0.32 15.93 0.53
N GLU A 16 -0.98 16.96 1.04
CA GLU A 16 -0.43 18.33 1.12
C GLU A 16 0.88 18.35 1.93
N LEU A 17 0.93 17.67 3.08
CA LEU A 17 2.16 17.52 3.88
C LEU A 17 3.23 16.72 3.14
N ARG A 18 2.85 15.66 2.40
CA ARG A 18 3.79 14.86 1.60
C ARG A 18 4.40 15.66 0.47
N ALA A 19 3.65 16.58 -0.14
CA ALA A 19 4.19 17.51 -1.13
C ALA A 19 5.29 18.41 -0.54
N GLN A 20 5.18 18.80 0.74
CA GLN A 20 6.22 19.59 1.42
C GLN A 20 7.54 18.84 1.56
N ALA A 21 7.53 17.51 1.65
CA ALA A 21 8.75 16.69 1.75
C ALA A 21 9.71 16.84 0.55
N ALA A 22 9.20 17.30 -0.60
CA ALA A 22 10.03 17.64 -1.76
C ALA A 22 10.99 18.80 -1.47
N HIS A 23 10.62 19.69 -0.53
CA HIS A 23 11.33 20.94 -0.25
C HIS A 23 11.85 21.04 1.19
N ASP A 24 11.34 20.21 2.11
CA ASP A 24 11.70 20.24 3.53
C ASP A 24 12.23 18.87 4.00
N GLU A 25 13.45 18.88 4.55
CA GLU A 25 14.17 17.69 4.99
C GLU A 25 13.51 17.00 6.19
N ALA A 26 12.95 17.75 7.14
CA ALA A 26 12.29 17.18 8.32
C ALA A 26 11.02 16.42 7.92
N TYR A 27 10.25 16.97 6.97
CA TYR A 27 9.13 16.26 6.38
C TYR A 27 9.60 15.03 5.61
N ARG A 28 10.66 15.15 4.80
CA ARG A 28 11.22 14.03 4.03
C ARG A 28 11.64 12.87 4.93
N GLU A 29 12.39 13.14 5.98
CA GLU A 29 12.80 12.12 6.95
C GLU A 29 11.59 11.44 7.61
N GLN A 30 10.59 12.21 8.02
CA GLN A 30 9.40 11.66 8.65
C GLN A 30 8.60 10.75 7.70
N PHE A 31 8.45 11.15 6.43
CA PHE A 31 7.81 10.31 5.43
C PHE A 31 8.64 9.09 5.08
N THR A 32 9.97 9.20 4.96
CA THR A 32 10.87 8.04 4.76
C THR A 32 10.71 7.03 5.88
N ARG A 33 10.82 7.44 7.16
CA ARG A 33 10.61 6.54 8.31
C ARG A 33 9.22 5.89 8.33
N THR A 34 8.22 6.57 7.79
CA THR A 34 6.85 6.05 7.74
C THR A 34 6.71 5.02 6.61
N GLN A 35 7.28 5.29 5.44
CA GLN A 35 7.31 4.35 4.32
C GLN A 35 8.12 3.09 4.66
N GLU A 36 9.27 3.23 5.32
CA GLU A 36 10.11 2.10 5.75
C GLU A 36 9.36 1.18 6.72
N ARG A 37 8.67 1.76 7.73
CA ARG A 37 7.86 0.96 8.67
C ARG A 37 6.69 0.27 7.99
N PHE A 38 6.02 0.96 7.07
CA PHE A 38 4.90 0.37 6.33
C PHE A 38 5.36 -0.76 5.41
N HIS A 39 6.48 -0.57 4.72
CA HIS A 39 7.08 -1.56 3.85
C HIS A 39 7.56 -2.79 4.64
N ALA A 40 8.28 -2.60 5.74
CA ALA A 40 8.69 -3.70 6.63
C ALA A 40 7.48 -4.51 7.11
N HIS A 41 6.39 -3.84 7.52
CA HIS A 41 5.18 -4.54 7.94
C HIS A 41 4.55 -5.39 6.83
N LEU A 42 4.57 -4.91 5.59
CA LEU A 42 4.10 -5.70 4.44
C LEU A 42 5.02 -6.88 4.15
N ALA A 43 6.33 -6.70 4.27
CA ALA A 43 7.32 -7.77 4.09
C ALA A 43 7.12 -8.87 5.13
N ASP A 44 6.91 -8.51 6.39
CA ASP A 44 6.61 -9.45 7.48
C ASP A 44 5.34 -10.27 7.18
N ILE A 45 4.25 -9.62 6.76
CA ILE A 45 3.01 -10.31 6.39
C ILE A 45 3.23 -11.32 5.25
N VAL A 46 4.02 -10.94 4.24
CA VAL A 46 4.30 -11.83 3.11
C VAL A 46 5.20 -12.99 3.58
N ALA A 47 6.24 -12.72 4.36
CA ALA A 47 7.13 -13.73 4.91
C ALA A 47 6.35 -14.77 5.74
N ASP A 48 5.49 -14.32 6.67
CA ASP A 48 4.62 -15.19 7.46
C ASP A 48 3.72 -16.07 6.58
N GLY A 49 3.17 -15.49 5.51
CA GLY A 49 2.34 -16.22 4.55
C GLY A 49 3.12 -17.27 3.76
N VAL A 50 4.38 -17.00 3.39
CA VAL A 50 5.27 -17.98 2.75
C VAL A 50 5.62 -19.10 3.73
N GLU A 51 6.01 -18.77 4.95
CA GLU A 51 6.39 -19.73 6.00
C GLU A 51 5.24 -20.68 6.35
N THR A 52 4.00 -20.17 6.36
CA THR A 52 2.79 -20.95 6.65
C THR A 52 2.20 -21.66 5.43
N GLY A 53 2.77 -21.45 4.23
CA GLY A 53 2.31 -22.03 2.98
C GLY A 53 1.00 -21.43 2.44
N VAL A 54 0.55 -20.29 2.98
CA VAL A 54 -0.60 -19.53 2.45
C VAL A 54 -0.22 -18.82 1.15
N PHE A 55 1.00 -18.30 1.08
CA PHE A 55 1.57 -17.68 -0.11
C PHE A 55 2.58 -18.61 -0.78
N ARG A 56 2.75 -18.45 -2.09
CA ARG A 56 3.79 -19.14 -2.87
C ARG A 56 5.19 -18.72 -2.41
N ASP A 57 6.21 -19.52 -2.70
CA ASP A 57 7.61 -19.18 -2.46
C ASP A 57 8.03 -17.97 -3.31
N VAL A 58 7.89 -16.78 -2.73
CA VAL A 58 8.16 -15.47 -3.34
C VAL A 58 9.15 -14.71 -2.47
N ASP A 59 9.79 -13.70 -3.06
CA ASP A 59 10.64 -12.74 -2.34
C ASP A 59 9.75 -11.70 -1.61
N PRO A 60 9.67 -11.73 -0.26
CA PRO A 60 8.77 -10.85 0.50
C PRO A 60 9.07 -9.36 0.29
N GLU A 61 10.34 -9.00 0.14
CA GLU A 61 10.79 -7.62 -0.03
C GLU A 61 10.30 -7.03 -1.37
N ARG A 62 10.34 -7.85 -2.42
CA ARG A 62 9.83 -7.47 -3.75
C ARG A 62 8.32 -7.30 -3.74
N VAL A 63 7.60 -8.24 -3.13
CA VAL A 63 6.13 -8.15 -3.04
C VAL A 63 5.73 -6.95 -2.20
N ALA A 64 6.36 -6.73 -1.04
CA ALA A 64 6.11 -5.57 -0.20
C ALA A 64 6.36 -4.24 -0.93
N SER A 65 7.44 -4.16 -1.73
CA SER A 65 7.75 -2.97 -2.54
C SER A 65 6.66 -2.69 -3.58
N PHE A 66 6.17 -3.73 -4.26
CA PHE A 66 5.07 -3.62 -5.22
C PHE A 66 3.78 -3.15 -4.53
N LEU A 67 3.37 -3.83 -3.46
CA LEU A 67 2.16 -3.50 -2.69
C LEU A 67 2.21 -2.07 -2.15
N ALA A 68 3.32 -1.67 -1.53
CA ALA A 68 3.49 -0.33 -0.99
C ALA A 68 3.37 0.76 -2.08
N THR A 69 3.92 0.49 -3.27
CA THR A 69 3.86 1.42 -4.40
C THR A 69 2.43 1.56 -4.93
N VAL A 70 1.74 0.44 -5.17
CA VAL A 70 0.35 0.42 -5.66
C VAL A 70 -0.59 1.13 -4.69
N LEU A 71 -0.47 0.84 -3.39
CA LEU A 71 -1.29 1.47 -2.35
C LEU A 71 -1.00 2.97 -2.22
N SER A 72 0.27 3.37 -2.33
CA SER A 72 0.64 4.81 -2.35
C SER A 72 0.02 5.55 -3.54
N GLY A 73 0.04 4.94 -4.73
CA GLY A 73 -0.60 5.50 -5.93
C GLY A 73 -2.12 5.62 -5.77
N ALA A 74 -2.79 4.57 -5.31
CA ALA A 74 -4.24 4.59 -5.09
C ALA A 74 -4.68 5.66 -4.06
N MET A 75 -3.90 5.88 -3.00
CA MET A 75 -4.15 6.96 -2.04
C MET A 75 -4.02 8.35 -2.68
N PHE A 76 -3.04 8.53 -3.56
CA PHE A 76 -2.83 9.79 -4.28
C PHE A 76 -3.97 10.06 -5.27
N ASP A 77 -4.34 9.07 -6.08
CA ASP A 77 -5.39 9.20 -7.09
C ASP A 77 -6.76 9.52 -6.47
N ARG A 78 -7.04 8.95 -5.28
CA ARG A 78 -8.30 9.16 -4.55
C ARG A 78 -8.58 10.62 -4.19
N VAL A 79 -7.55 11.44 -3.99
CA VAL A 79 -7.70 12.86 -3.62
C VAL A 79 -7.30 13.83 -4.73
N THR A 80 -6.69 13.33 -5.81
CA THR A 80 -6.21 14.17 -6.92
C THR A 80 -6.97 13.95 -8.23
N THR A 81 -7.84 12.95 -8.30
CA THR A 81 -8.62 12.65 -9.50
C THR A 81 -10.09 12.39 -9.17
N ASP A 82 -10.99 12.68 -10.12
CA ASP A 82 -12.41 12.34 -10.05
C ASP A 82 -12.71 10.96 -10.67
N SER A 83 -11.68 10.16 -10.94
CA SER A 83 -11.78 8.88 -11.66
C SER A 83 -11.86 7.68 -10.71
N ASP A 84 -12.57 6.62 -11.11
CA ASP A 84 -12.68 5.37 -10.34
C ASP A 84 -11.43 4.47 -10.43
N VAL A 85 -10.26 5.07 -10.69
CA VAL A 85 -8.99 4.37 -10.82
C VAL A 85 -8.65 3.62 -9.53
N ALA A 86 -8.97 4.20 -8.36
CA ALA A 86 -8.76 3.53 -7.08
C ALA A 86 -9.53 2.20 -6.96
N ALA A 87 -10.76 2.12 -7.46
CA ALA A 87 -11.50 0.84 -7.45
C ALA A 87 -10.95 -0.16 -8.47
N ALA A 88 -10.55 0.31 -9.65
CA ALA A 88 -9.90 -0.53 -10.66
C ALA A 88 -8.56 -1.09 -10.14
N THR A 89 -7.71 -0.26 -9.54
CA THR A 89 -6.46 -0.67 -8.90
C THR A 89 -6.72 -1.67 -7.78
N ARG A 90 -7.76 -1.47 -6.96
CA ARG A 90 -8.14 -2.43 -5.93
C ARG A 90 -8.54 -3.78 -6.51
N ALA A 91 -9.34 -3.79 -7.58
CA ALA A 91 -9.75 -5.03 -8.26
C ALA A 91 -8.54 -5.78 -8.83
N GLU A 92 -7.61 -5.07 -9.46
CA GLU A 92 -6.37 -5.64 -9.99
C GLU A 92 -5.45 -6.16 -8.89
N LEU A 93 -5.39 -5.46 -7.75
CA LEU A 93 -4.63 -5.94 -6.60
C LEU A 93 -5.20 -7.25 -6.04
N HIS A 94 -6.53 -7.38 -5.96
CA HIS A 94 -7.17 -8.64 -5.57
C HIS A 94 -6.81 -9.76 -6.54
N ARG A 95 -6.90 -9.50 -7.85
CA ARG A 95 -6.50 -10.47 -8.88
C ARG A 95 -5.04 -10.88 -8.74
N TYR A 96 -4.13 -9.94 -8.48
CA TYR A 96 -2.73 -10.26 -8.22
C TYR A 96 -2.56 -11.15 -6.99
N VAL A 97 -3.28 -10.88 -5.91
CA VAL A 97 -3.21 -11.73 -4.71
C VAL A 97 -3.69 -13.14 -5.04
N ASP A 98 -4.83 -13.27 -5.69
CA ASP A 98 -5.44 -14.57 -6.01
C ASP A 98 -4.61 -15.37 -7.02
N ASP A 99 -4.18 -14.72 -8.10
CA ASP A 99 -3.52 -15.40 -9.23
C ASP A 99 -2.01 -15.52 -9.04
N CYS A 100 -1.36 -14.56 -8.36
CA CYS A 100 0.11 -14.44 -8.31
C CYS A 100 0.71 -14.65 -6.91
N LEU A 101 -0.03 -14.43 -5.82
CA LEU A 101 0.52 -14.54 -4.46
C LEU A 101 0.05 -15.79 -3.70
N LEU A 102 -1.24 -16.15 -3.74
CA LEU A 102 -1.78 -17.30 -3.02
C LEU A 102 -1.20 -18.61 -3.53
N ALA A 103 -0.84 -19.52 -2.60
CA ALA A 103 -0.48 -20.88 -2.95
C ALA A 103 -1.69 -21.61 -3.56
N GLU A 104 -1.45 -22.51 -4.52
CA GLU A 104 -2.52 -23.36 -5.03
C GLU A 104 -3.01 -24.27 -3.89
N SER A 105 -4.32 -24.25 -3.64
CA SER A 105 -4.93 -25.17 -2.68
C SER A 105 -4.74 -26.60 -3.21
N THR A 106 -3.92 -27.40 -2.52
CA THR A 106 -3.75 -28.83 -2.80
C THR A 106 -5.00 -29.61 -2.39
#